data_AF-A0A967QBU7-F1
#
_entry.id   AF-A0A967QBU7-F1
#
_cell.length_a   1.000
_cell.length_b   1.000
_cell.length_c   1.000
_cell.angle_alpha   90.00
_cell.angle_beta   90.00
_cell.angle_gamma   90.00
#
_symmetry.space_group_name_H-M   'P 1'
#
loop_
_entity.id
_entity.type
_entity.pdbx_description
1 polymer ?
#
loop_
_entity_poly.entity_id
_entity_poly.type
_entity_poly.pdbx_seq_one_letter_code
_entity_poly.pdbx_strand_id
1 'polypeptide(L)' 'RLVEELLASGWEVELAVTAPGLSDTPRGARLLAAMDVRGWTRAEVSDAELKRLADTERPQGVLAVARR' A
#
# COMPACT_ATOMS: atom_id res chain seq x y z
N ARG A 1 4.24 7.78 0.35
CA ARG A 1 5.04 8.34 -0.77
C ARG A 1 5.82 7.27 -1.53
N LEU A 2 6.63 6.43 -0.86
CA LEU A 2 7.37 5.35 -1.54
C LEU A 2 6.49 4.43 -2.41
N VAL A 3 5.30 4.05 -1.93
CA VAL A 3 4.38 3.19 -2.70
C VAL A 3 3.81 3.89 -3.95
N GLU A 4 3.63 5.22 -3.89
CA GLU A 4 3.23 6.01 -5.07
C GLU A 4 4.37 6.08 -6.08
N GLU A 5 5.61 6.20 -5.60
CA GLU A 5 6.80 6.15 -6.44
C GLU A 5 6.97 4.75 -7.06
N LEU A 6 6.68 3.68 -6.32
CA LEU A 6 6.66 2.30 -6.86
C LEU A 6 5.66 2.15 -8.00
N LEU A 7 4.43 2.66 -7.84
CA LEU A 7 3.43 2.68 -8.92
C LEU A 7 3.94 3.41 -10.17
N ALA A 8 4.71 4.48 -10.00
CA ALA A 8 5.29 5.24 -11.11
C ALA A 8 6.58 4.62 -11.68
N SER A 9 7.27 3.75 -10.93
CA SER A 9 8.63 3.28 -11.24
C SER A 9 8.71 2.14 -12.25
N GLY A 10 7.57 1.54 -12.63
CA GLY A 10 7.54 0.36 -13.51
C GLY A 10 7.98 -0.94 -12.83
N TRP A 11 8.38 -0.91 -11.55
CA TRP A 11 8.74 -2.09 -10.78
C TRP A 11 7.53 -3.03 -10.63
N GLU A 12 7.81 -4.32 -10.62
CA GLU A 12 6.79 -5.33 -10.34
C GLU A 12 6.54 -5.40 -8.84
N VAL A 13 5.28 -5.31 -8.43
CA VAL A 13 4.86 -5.46 -7.03
C VAL A 13 4.14 -6.79 -6.89
N GLU A 14 4.69 -7.64 -6.04
CA GLU A 14 4.14 -8.97 -5.75
C GLU A 14 2.91 -8.89 -4.85
N LEU A 15 2.96 -8.01 -3.85
CA LEU A 15 1.93 -7.90 -2.83
C LEU A 15 1.90 -6.48 -2.27
N ALA A 16 0.70 -5.92 -2.19
CA ALA A 16 0.40 -4.77 -1.36
C ALA A 16 -0.45 -5.20 -0.16
N VAL A 17 -0.07 -4.75 1.04
CA VAL A 17 -0.86 -4.91 2.25
C VAL A 17 -1.41 -3.54 2.65
N THR A 18 -2.73 -3.44 2.77
CA THR A 18 -3.41 -2.17 3.09
C THR A 18 -4.24 -2.29 4.35
N ALA A 19 -4.46 -1.17 5.03
CA ALA A 19 -5.41 -1.07 6.13
C ALA A 19 -6.60 -0.16 5.78
N PRO A 20 -7.80 -0.36 6.36
CA PRO A 20 -8.98 0.44 6.05
C PRO A 20 -8.76 1.95 6.18
N GLY A 21 -7.99 2.37 7.19
CA GLY A 21 -7.68 3.78 7.44
C GLY A 21 -6.91 4.48 6.31
N LEU A 22 -6.35 3.72 5.34
CA LEU A 22 -5.77 4.30 4.14
C LEU A 22 -6.81 5.06 3.30
N SER A 23 -8.05 4.55 3.25
CA SER A 23 -9.13 5.14 2.46
C SER A 23 -9.74 6.40 3.08
N ASP A 24 -9.45 6.69 4.34
CA ASP A 24 -9.98 7.86 5.08
C ASP A 24 -9.46 9.20 4.52
N THR A 25 -8.44 9.16 3.66
CA THR A 25 -7.89 10.35 3.01
C THR A 25 -8.10 10.31 1.50
N PRO A 26 -8.36 11.45 0.84
CA PRO A 26 -8.45 11.51 -0.62
C PRO A 26 -7.19 10.98 -1.32
N ARG A 27 -6.03 11.16 -0.70
CA ARG A 27 -4.75 10.66 -1.22
C ARG A 27 -4.69 9.14 -1.18
N GLY A 28 -5.03 8.52 -0.05
CA GLY A 28 -5.00 7.06 0.07
C GLY A 28 -6.09 6.37 -0.74
N ALA A 29 -7.28 6.95 -0.86
CA ALA A 29 -8.32 6.47 -1.77
C ALA A 29 -7.84 6.46 -3.24
N ARG A 30 -7.14 7.51 -3.69
CA ARG A 30 -6.51 7.55 -5.03
C ARG A 30 -5.42 6.50 -5.18
N LEU A 31 -4.63 6.26 -4.14
CA LEU A 31 -3.59 5.23 -4.14
C LEU A 31 -4.19 3.83 -4.32
N LEU A 32 -5.27 3.52 -3.59
CA LEU A 32 -6.01 2.26 -3.73
C LEU A 32 -6.54 2.07 -5.15
N ALA A 33 -7.19 3.09 -5.70
CA ALA A 33 -7.69 3.04 -7.08
C ALA A 33 -6.57 2.83 -8.10
N ALA A 34 -5.40 3.45 -7.90
CA ALA A 34 -4.25 3.27 -8.77
C ALA A 34 -3.67 1.85 -8.71
N MET A 35 -3.66 1.22 -7.53
CA MET A 35 -3.27 -0.19 -7.37
C MET A 35 -4.23 -1.13 -8.10
N ASP A 36 -5.54 -0.87 -7.99
CA ASP A 36 -6.57 -1.67 -8.66
C ASP A 36 -6.44 -1.56 -10.19
N VAL A 37 -6.23 -0.35 -10.73
CA VAL A 37 -5.98 -0.13 -12.16
C VAL A 37 -4.72 -0.85 -12.63
N ARG A 38 -3.67 -0.90 -11.79
CA ARG A 38 -2.42 -1.59 -12.12
C ARG A 38 -2.50 -3.11 -11.97
N GLY A 39 -3.58 -3.62 -11.37
CA GLY A 39 -3.81 -5.04 -11.14
C GLY A 39 -2.94 -5.64 -10.04
N TRP A 40 -2.53 -4.84 -9.05
CA TRP A 40 -1.72 -5.34 -7.94
C TRP A 40 -2.49 -6.33 -7.08
N THR A 41 -1.84 -7.42 -6.70
CA THR A 41 -2.40 -8.31 -5.67
C THR A 41 -2.37 -7.59 -4.33
N ARG A 42 -3.55 -7.47 -3.71
CA ARG A 42 -3.75 -6.68 -2.50
C ARG A 42 -4.41 -7.51 -1.42
N ALA A 43 -3.87 -7.45 -0.21
CA ALA A 43 -4.46 -8.01 1.00
C ALA A 43 -4.82 -6.87 1.95
N GLU A 44 -6.09 -6.80 2.36
CA GLU A 44 -6.51 -5.89 3.41
C GLU A 44 -6.37 -6.57 4.78
N VAL A 45 -5.79 -5.86 5.73
CA VAL A 45 -5.61 -6.28 7.13
C VAL A 45 -6.03 -5.16 8.06
N SER A 46 -6.20 -5.43 9.35
CA SER A 46 -6.49 -4.36 10.31
C SER A 46 -5.33 -3.36 10.44
N ASP A 47 -5.61 -2.11 10.83
CA ASP A 47 -4.58 -1.11 11.14
C ASP A 47 -3.58 -1.60 12.20
N ALA A 48 -4.06 -2.40 13.16
CA ALA A 48 -3.23 -3.01 14.20
C ALA A 48 -2.27 -4.07 13.64
N GLU A 49 -2.73 -4.90 12.70
CA GLU A 49 -1.89 -5.88 11.99
C GLU A 49 -0.85 -5.18 11.11
N LEU A 50 -1.28 -4.19 10.32
CA LEU A 50 -0.37 -3.44 9.47
C LEU A 50 0.71 -2.73 10.28
N LYS A 51 0.35 -2.19 11.45
CA LYS A 51 1.33 -1.61 12.39
C LYS A 51 2.32 -2.62 12.94
N ARG A 52 1.92 -3.89 13.14
CA ARG A 52 2.86 -4.95 13.56
C ARG A 52 3.80 -5.39 12.43
N LEU A 53 3.32 -5.34 11.19
CA LEU A 53 4.12 -5.68 10.00
C LEU A 53 5.09 -4.56 9.60
N ALA A 54 4.72 -3.32 9.89
CA ALA A 54 5.53 -2.15 9.59
C ALA A 54 6.62 -1.98 10.64
N ASP A 55 7.88 -2.13 10.24
CA ASP A 55 9.05 -1.79 11.08
C ASP A 55 9.26 -0.26 11.12
N THR A 56 8.21 0.47 11.47
CA THR A 56 8.22 1.93 11.60
C THR A 56 7.16 2.39 12.59
N GLU A 57 7.47 3.46 13.32
CA GLU A 57 6.57 4.04 14.33
C GLU A 57 5.28 4.61 13.73
N ARG A 58 5.28 4.98 12.43
CA ARG A 58 4.15 5.64 11.75
C ARG A 58 3.88 5.02 10.36
N PRO A 59 3.20 3.87 10.31
CA PRO A 59 2.79 3.26 9.04
C PRO A 59 1.80 4.17 8.31
N GLN A 60 1.98 4.38 7.00
CA GLN A 60 1.06 5.21 6.19
C GLN A 60 -0.17 4.43 5.70
N GLY A 61 -0.58 3.37 6.41
CA GLY A 61 -1.72 2.52 6.03
C GLY A 61 -1.46 1.56 4.85
N VAL A 62 -0.20 1.48 4.37
CA VAL A 62 0.18 0.62 3.24
C VAL A 62 1.62 0.11 3.35
N LEU A 63 1.83 -1.16 2.96
CA LEU A 63 3.13 -1.80 2.71
C LEU A 63 3.11 -2.46 1.33
N ALA A 64 4.27 -2.54 0.67
CA ALA A 64 4.40 -3.20 -0.63
C ALA A 64 5.70 -3.99 -0.71
N VAL A 65 5.64 -5.17 -1.33
CA VAL A 65 6.80 -6.01 -1.66
C VAL A 65 7.02 -5.94 -3.16
N ALA A 66 8.16 -5.38 -3.57
CA ALA A 66 8.51 -5.21 -4.97
C ALA A 66 9.70 -6.10 -5.35
N ARG A 67 9.69 -6.61 -6.59
CA ARG A 67 10.85 -7.25 -7.22
C ARG A 67 11.56 -6.25 -8.13
N ARG A 68 12.86 -6.46 -8.27
CA ARG A 68 13.71 -5.77 -9.23
C ARG A 68 13.93 -6.65 -10.45
#